data_AF-A0A7S2I7R9-F1
#
_entry.id   AF-A0A7S2I7R9-F1
#
_cell.length_a   1.000
_cell.length_b   1.000
_cell.length_c   1.000
_cell.angle_alpha   90.00
_cell.angle_beta   90.00
_cell.angle_gamma   90.00
#
_symmetry.space_group_name_H-M   'P 1'
#
loop_
_entity.id
_entity.type
_entity.pdbx_description
1 polymer ?
#
loop_
_entity_poly.entity_id
_entity_poly.type
_entity_poly.pdbx_seq_one_letter_code
_entity_poly.pdbx_strand_id
1 'polypeptide(L)'
;MGCGSRGSSPAAGAESPLSPVLRSKGVLLMDANPDVAYYWSHAGKSIQFSVFGPWPPEIPQEEGGFGPPKTELVFIGAGCNELAIRDLLDSCLVTDEELRLLDRLRGRSQ
;
A
#
# COMPACT_ATOMS: atom_id res chain seq x y z
N MET A 1 34.46 3.66 -23.68
CA MET A 1 34.16 2.64 -22.65
C MET A 1 34.27 3.32 -21.29
N GLY A 2 33.28 3.49 -20.43
CA GLY A 2 31.82 3.46 -20.49
C GLY A 2 31.41 4.25 -19.24
N CYS A 3 30.73 5.38 -19.39
CA CYS A 3 30.24 6.18 -18.26
C CYS A 3 28.91 5.58 -17.84
N GLY A 4 28.84 5.10 -16.60
CA GLY A 4 27.70 4.38 -16.04
C GLY A 4 26.39 5.14 -16.16
N SER A 5 25.35 4.43 -16.58
CA SER A 5 23.96 4.86 -16.55
C SER A 5 23.53 5.03 -15.09
N ARG A 6 23.63 6.26 -14.58
CA ARG A 6 22.90 6.67 -13.38
C ARG A 6 21.40 6.55 -13.70
N GLY A 7 20.72 5.75 -12.90
CA GLY A 7 19.28 5.49 -12.99
C GLY A 7 18.51 6.79 -13.18
N SER A 8 17.67 6.79 -14.21
CA SER A 8 16.76 7.89 -14.50
C SER A 8 15.81 8.07 -13.33
N SER A 9 15.90 9.22 -12.66
CA SER A 9 14.79 9.74 -11.86
C SER A 9 13.56 9.82 -12.78
N PRO A 10 12.34 9.43 -12.36
CA PRO A 10 11.18 9.57 -13.22
C PRO A 10 10.97 11.07 -13.51
N ALA A 11 10.75 11.35 -14.78
CA ALA A 11 10.67 12.68 -15.33
C ALA A 11 9.58 13.52 -14.64
N ALA A 12 9.94 14.74 -14.24
CA ALA A 12 8.99 15.80 -13.96
C ALA A 12 8.15 16.05 -15.23
N GLY A 13 6.93 15.52 -15.26
CA GLY A 13 6.02 15.63 -16.40
C GLY A 13 5.07 14.43 -16.60
N ALA A 14 5.32 13.29 -15.96
CA ALA A 14 4.39 12.16 -16.01
C ALA A 14 3.17 12.42 -15.13
N GLU A 15 1.98 12.34 -15.72
CA GLU A 15 0.72 12.38 -15.01
C GLU A 15 0.64 11.19 -14.03
N SER A 16 0.12 11.40 -12.82
CA SER A 16 0.03 10.33 -11.82
C SER A 16 -0.84 9.18 -12.35
N PRO A 17 -0.44 7.90 -12.17
CA PRO A 17 -1.29 6.74 -12.47
C PRO A 17 -2.65 6.77 -11.76
N LEU A 18 -2.78 7.54 -10.68
CA LEU A 18 -4.03 7.71 -9.92
C LEU A 18 -4.94 8.80 -10.47
N SER A 19 -4.51 9.64 -11.42
CA SER A 19 -5.34 10.69 -12.03
C SER A 19 -6.72 10.22 -12.54
N PRO A 20 -6.87 9.05 -13.23
CA PRO A 20 -8.17 8.58 -13.70
C PRO A 20 -9.06 7.97 -12.59
N VAL A 21 -8.53 7.78 -11.37
CA VAL A 21 -9.30 7.22 -10.25
C VAL A 21 -10.27 8.27 -9.71
N LEU A 22 -11.56 7.95 -9.76
CA LEU A 22 -12.62 8.80 -9.23
C LEU A 22 -12.88 8.56 -7.74
N ARG A 23 -12.85 7.30 -7.32
CA ARG A 23 -13.03 6.88 -5.92
C ARG A 23 -12.21 5.63 -5.64
N SER A 24 -11.78 5.49 -4.40
CA SER A 24 -11.21 4.24 -3.90
C SER A 24 -11.51 4.03 -2.43
N LYS A 25 -11.55 2.77 -2.00
CA LYS A 25 -11.78 2.40 -0.60
C LYS A 25 -11.11 1.08 -0.29
N GLY A 26 -10.89 0.81 0.99
CA GLY A 26 -10.42 -0.49 1.41
C GLY A 26 -9.72 -0.46 2.77
N VAL A 27 -8.97 -1.51 3.03
CA VAL A 27 -8.27 -1.73 4.29
C VAL A 27 -6.78 -1.70 4.02
N LEU A 28 -6.00 -1.09 4.92
CA LEU A 28 -4.55 -0.99 4.83
C LEU A 28 -3.91 -1.69 6.02
N LEU A 29 -2.88 -2.49 5.70
CA LEU A 29 -1.81 -2.81 6.61
C LEU A 29 -0.76 -1.71 6.51
N MET A 30 -0.53 -0.98 7.60
CA MET A 30 0.48 0.07 7.65
C MET A 30 1.68 -0.39 8.47
N ASP A 31 2.87 -0.11 7.93
CA ASP A 31 4.14 -0.37 8.58
C ASP A 31 4.18 0.31 9.95
N ALA A 32 3.66 1.54 10.11
CA ALA A 32 3.66 2.34 11.33
C ALA A 32 2.97 1.69 12.55
N ASN A 33 1.92 0.90 12.31
CA ASN A 33 1.22 0.13 13.34
C ASN A 33 0.55 -1.10 12.72
N PRO A 34 1.28 -2.22 12.59
CA PRO A 34 0.77 -3.41 11.88
C PRO A 34 -0.30 -4.17 12.67
N ASP A 35 -0.48 -3.86 13.96
CA ASP A 35 -1.42 -4.55 14.84
C ASP A 35 -2.87 -4.04 14.69
N VAL A 36 -3.07 -2.97 13.90
CA VAL A 36 -4.35 -2.30 13.69
C VAL A 36 -4.63 -2.13 12.19
N ALA A 37 -5.85 -2.44 11.78
CA ALA A 37 -6.35 -2.19 10.44
C ALA A 37 -6.74 -0.71 10.29
N TYR A 38 -6.34 -0.10 9.18
CA TYR A 38 -6.76 1.25 8.80
C TYR A 38 -7.72 1.20 7.63
N TYR A 39 -8.71 2.08 7.63
CA TYR A 39 -9.64 2.25 6.52
C TYR A 39 -9.19 3.39 5.61
N TRP A 40 -9.02 3.07 4.32
CA TRP A 40 -8.76 4.00 3.23
C TRP A 40 -10.10 4.47 2.65
N SER A 41 -10.29 5.78 2.53
CA SER A 41 -11.45 6.37 1.86
C SER A 41 -11.01 7.55 0.98
N HIS A 42 -11.26 7.44 -0.32
CA HIS A 42 -10.86 8.45 -1.31
C HIS A 42 -12.01 8.77 -2.26
N ALA A 43 -12.21 10.05 -2.53
CA ALA A 43 -13.14 10.54 -3.53
C ALA A 43 -12.65 11.85 -4.17
N GLY A 44 -12.57 11.88 -5.50
CA GLY A 44 -12.05 13.01 -6.24
C GLY A 44 -10.62 13.35 -5.82
N LYS A 45 -10.43 14.54 -5.24
CA LYS A 45 -9.11 15.03 -4.83
C LYS A 45 -8.82 14.86 -3.33
N SER A 46 -9.72 14.24 -2.57
CA SER A 46 -9.57 14.05 -1.13
C SER A 46 -9.41 12.58 -0.77
N ILE A 47 -8.49 12.33 0.15
CA ILE A 47 -8.26 11.03 0.76
C ILE A 47 -8.24 11.18 2.28
N GLN A 48 -8.78 10.18 2.97
CA GLN A 48 -8.80 10.09 4.42
C GLN A 48 -8.42 8.68 4.85
N PHE A 49 -7.66 8.64 5.95
CA PHE A 49 -7.33 7.42 6.67
C PHE A 49 -7.98 7.48 8.04
N SER A 50 -8.57 6.38 8.49
CA SER A 50 -9.14 6.26 9.84
C SER A 50 -8.80 4.90 10.42
N VAL A 51 -8.59 4.82 11.74
CA VAL A 51 -8.45 3.54 12.42
C VAL A 51 -9.75 2.75 12.26
N PHE A 52 -9.66 1.53 11.72
CA PHE A 52 -10.81 0.64 11.57
C PHE A 52 -10.98 -0.23 12.82
N GLY A 53 -9.88 -0.74 13.37
CA GLY A 53 -9.87 -1.59 14.57
C GLY A 53 -8.72 -2.60 14.56
N PRO A 54 -8.60 -3.46 15.58
CA PRO A 54 -7.65 -4.58 15.53
C PRO A 54 -7.99 -5.53 14.38
N TRP A 55 -6.98 -6.25 13.87
CA TRP A 55 -7.21 -7.28 12.87
C TRP A 55 -8.08 -8.42 13.44
N PRO A 56 -8.98 -9.02 12.64
CA PRO A 56 -9.69 -10.22 13.04
C PRO A 56 -8.70 -11.38 13.24
N PRO A 57 -9.09 -12.45 13.94
CA PRO A 57 -8.30 -13.67 14.02
C PRO A 57 -7.92 -14.19 12.63
N GLU A 58 -6.68 -14.66 12.50
CA GLU A 58 -6.17 -15.25 11.28
C GLU A 58 -6.80 -16.63 11.07
N ILE A 59 -7.98 -16.63 10.45
CA ILE A 59 -8.67 -17.82 9.97
C ILE A 59 -8.47 -17.86 8.46
N PRO A 60 -8.02 -18.99 7.87
CA PRO A 60 -7.85 -19.12 6.43
C PRO A 60 -9.13 -18.78 5.64
N GLN A 61 -8.96 -18.25 4.43
CA GLN A 61 -10.09 -17.76 3.64
C GLN A 61 -11.00 -18.91 3.16
N GLU A 62 -10.43 -20.09 2.93
CA GLU A 62 -11.12 -21.35 2.62
C GLU A 62 -12.04 -21.84 3.75
N GLU A 63 -11.79 -21.41 4.99
CA GLU A 63 -12.61 -21.71 6.17
C GLU A 63 -13.61 -20.58 6.48
N GLY A 64 -13.73 -19.59 5.61
CA GLY A 64 -14.59 -18.43 5.78
C GLY A 64 -13.99 -17.29 6.62
N GLY A 65 -12.68 -17.33 6.84
CA GLY A 65 -11.94 -16.27 7.52
C GLY A 65 -11.44 -15.15 6.59
N PHE A 66 -10.62 -14.26 7.15
CA PHE A 66 -10.02 -13.12 6.44
C PHE A 66 -8.56 -13.34 6.05
N GLY A 67 -7.96 -14.45 6.47
CA GLY A 67 -6.54 -14.72 6.32
C GLY A 67 -5.66 -13.80 7.19
N PRO A 68 -4.35 -13.73 6.90
CA PRO A 68 -3.44 -12.82 7.58
C PRO A 68 -3.78 -11.35 7.29
N PRO A 69 -3.36 -10.41 8.15
CA PRO A 69 -3.43 -8.98 7.88
C PRO A 69 -2.86 -8.62 6.50
N LYS A 70 -3.65 -7.93 5.69
CA LYS A 70 -3.24 -7.52 4.33
C LYS A 70 -3.93 -6.23 3.91
N THR A 71 -3.29 -5.54 2.96
CA THR A 71 -3.89 -4.40 2.28
C THR A 71 -4.82 -4.90 1.16
N GLU A 72 -6.06 -4.42 1.17
CA GLU A 72 -7.05 -4.70 0.13
C GLU A 72 -7.75 -3.40 -0.26
N LEU A 73 -7.54 -2.96 -1.50
CA LEU A 73 -8.08 -1.71 -2.04
C LEU A 73 -8.91 -1.98 -3.29
N VAL A 74 -9.98 -1.21 -3.47
CA VAL A 74 -10.73 -1.13 -4.72
C VAL A 74 -10.62 0.28 -5.29
N PHE A 75 -10.33 0.34 -6.60
CA PHE A 75 -10.26 1.58 -7.36
C PHE A 75 -11.41 1.63 -8.37
N ILE A 76 -12.07 2.79 -8.48
CA ILE A 76 -13.15 3.05 -9.42
C ILE A 76 -12.76 4.28 -10.24
N GLY A 77 -12.62 4.12 -11.54
CA GLY A 77 -12.27 5.18 -12.49
C GLY A 77 -12.43 4.70 -13.92
N ALA A 78 -12.30 5.63 -14.87
CA ALA A 78 -12.40 5.34 -16.30
C ALA A 78 -11.03 5.46 -16.94
N GLY A 79 -10.61 4.44 -17.70
CA GLY A 79 -9.27 4.42 -18.32
C GLY A 79 -8.12 4.21 -17.33
N CYS A 80 -8.38 3.60 -16.17
CA CYS A 80 -7.34 3.27 -15.20
C CYS A 80 -6.32 2.30 -15.80
N ASN A 81 -5.04 2.64 -15.71
CA ASN A 81 -3.95 1.71 -15.99
C ASN A 81 -3.64 0.91 -14.72
N GLU A 82 -4.22 -0.28 -14.63
CA GLU A 82 -4.13 -1.13 -13.45
C GLU A 82 -2.68 -1.53 -13.12
N LEU A 83 -1.86 -1.84 -14.13
CA LEU A 83 -0.44 -2.16 -13.94
C LEU A 83 0.33 -0.98 -13.35
N ALA A 84 0.15 0.23 -13.90
CA ALA A 84 0.84 1.41 -13.41
C ALA A 84 0.40 1.81 -11.98
N ILE A 85 -0.87 1.57 -11.63
CA ILE A 85 -1.37 1.77 -10.26
C ILE A 85 -0.74 0.74 -9.32
N ARG A 86 -0.67 -0.52 -9.74
CA ARG A 86 -0.01 -1.58 -8.96
C ARG A 86 1.47 -1.27 -8.75
N ASP A 87 2.21 -0.93 -9.80
CA ASP A 87 3.64 -0.61 -9.71
C ASP A 87 3.89 0.58 -8.75
N LEU A 88 3.01 1.58 -8.78
CA LEU A 88 3.06 2.71 -7.83
C LEU A 88 2.86 2.25 -6.38
N LEU A 89 1.85 1.41 -6.13
CA LEU A 89 1.58 0.90 -4.77
C LEU A 89 2.67 -0.06 -4.29
N ASP A 90 3.20 -0.91 -5.16
CA ASP A 90 4.30 -1.83 -4.87
C ASP A 90 5.57 -1.06 -4.49
N SER A 91 5.80 0.11 -5.09
CA SER A 91 6.92 1.00 -4.71
C SER A 91 6.81 1.58 -3.30
N CYS A 92 5.63 1.49 -2.67
CA CYS A 92 5.38 1.94 -1.30
C CYS A 92 5.51 0.81 -0.27
N LEU A 93 5.79 -0.43 -0.69
CA LEU A 93 5.98 -1.54 0.23
C LEU A 93 7.31 -1.38 0.98
N VAL A 94 7.25 -1.68 2.27
CA VAL A 94 8.44 -1.72 3.12
C VAL A 94 9.39 -2.82 2.63
N THR A 95 10.68 -2.51 2.56
CA THR A 95 11.71 -3.49 2.22
C THR A 95 12.06 -4.37 3.42
N ASP A 96 12.69 -5.53 3.19
CA ASP A 96 13.15 -6.42 4.25
C ASP A 96 14.12 -5.72 5.23
N GLU A 97 14.96 -4.80 4.74
CA GLU A 97 15.90 -4.06 5.57
C GLU A 97 15.17 -3.06 6.49
N GLU A 98 14.22 -2.31 5.94
CA GLU A 98 13.38 -1.38 6.70
C GLU A 98 12.52 -2.11 7.73
N LEU A 99 11.95 -3.27 7.38
CA LEU A 99 11.16 -4.08 8.30
C LEU A 99 12.00 -4.56 9.49
N ARG A 100 13.21 -5.08 9.24
CA ARG A 100 14.15 -5.47 10.32
C ARG A 100 14.52 -4.29 11.21
N LEU A 101 14.68 -3.10 10.64
CA LEU A 101 14.94 -1.88 11.41
C LEU A 101 13.73 -1.52 12.28
N LEU A 102 12.51 -1.58 11.73
CA LEU A 102 11.28 -1.30 12.46
C LEU A 102 11.06 -2.28 13.61
N ASP A 103 11.30 -3.58 13.41
CA ASP A 103 11.18 -4.59 14.45
C ASP A 103 12.12 -4.30 15.63
N ARG A 104 13.37 -3.94 15.31
CA ARG A 104 14.36 -3.53 16.32
C ARG A 104 13.91 -2.29 17.09
N LEU A 105 13.45 -1.25 16.38
CA LEU A 105 12.98 0.00 17.02
C LEU A 105 11.75 -0.23 17.91
N ARG A 106 10.92 -1.22 17.57
CA ARG A 106 9.72 -1.60 18.33
C ARG A 106 10.00 -2.53 19.51
N GLY A 107 11.24 -3.01 19.65
CA GLY A 107 11.55 -4.02 20.65
C GLY A 107 10.88 -5.38 20.38
N ARG A 108 10.40 -5.62 19.15
CA ARG A 108 10.01 -6.97 18.71
C ARG A 108 11.30 -7.71 18.39
N SER A 109 11.82 -8.51 19.33
CA SER A 109 12.86 -9.49 18.97
C SER A 109 12.21 -10.59 18.15
N GLN A 110 12.80 -10.86 16.98
CA GLN A 110 12.48 -12.01 16.13
C GLN A 110 12.67 -13.32 16.89
#